data_AF-A0A4C1X944-F1
#
_entry.id   AF-A0A4C1X944-F1
#
_cell.length_a   1.000
_cell.length_b   1.000
_cell.length_c   1.000
_cell.angle_alpha   90.00
_cell.angle_beta   90.00
_cell.angle_gamma   90.00
#
_symmetry.space_group_name_H-M   'P 1'
#
loop_
_entity.id
_entity.type
_entity.pdbx_description
1 polymer ?
#
loop_
_entity_poly.entity_id
_entity_poly.type
_entity_poly.pdbx_seq_one_letter_code
_entity_poly.pdbx_strand_id
1 'polypeptide(L)'
;MLNISDSEQKKRFLKTEKLIDDCLSYKGQQTFLVNFILNGTILFEQNDPLWFAKGVCLGHIGITYIDLIKHHTLFGSWDVEDLTAEDSLVLSLEIIRYAYDLLTGYDGSVFSLMCREGTNIKKVEVTSALSIPRPDILTDGFFINGWTAYTPLFDAFLENIPLDSASLNQIPESAHMLMISLVYFSHRSNITASFAYSVLLCYVLLDLCSRNNVAVQDVTETSAKSVSEKAMPTNAECQVVYALTTKYFTASDSQLHNNVDRKTLHPLVQFQHCLNEMNHLNTLCASKYPRTIYYKTFNGSFIYNMMKQLEKETHPLLFLEDLLAETPTVLSLFQQLVQFYEECT
;
A
#
# COMPACT_ATOMS: atom_id res chain seq x y z
N MET A 1 -5.96 -50.34 -4.83
CA MET A 1 -5.99 -49.31 -3.76
C MET A 1 -5.08 -49.79 -2.64
N LEU A 2 -3.90 -49.20 -2.49
CA LEU A 2 -2.98 -49.50 -1.40
C LEU A 2 -3.47 -48.75 -0.16
N ASN A 3 -3.97 -49.48 0.83
CA ASN A 3 -4.18 -48.98 2.20
C ASN A 3 -2.79 -48.75 2.82
N ILE A 4 -2.21 -47.58 2.57
CA ILE A 4 -1.03 -47.14 3.32
C ILE A 4 -1.52 -46.92 4.74
N SER A 5 -1.02 -47.72 5.69
CA SER A 5 -1.43 -47.58 7.09
C SER A 5 -1.03 -46.20 7.61
N ASP A 6 -1.92 -45.58 8.37
CA ASP A 6 -1.72 -44.30 9.07
C ASP A 6 -0.38 -44.26 9.84
N SER A 7 0.11 -45.42 10.31
CA SER A 7 1.39 -45.54 11.01
C SER A 7 2.63 -45.26 10.14
N GLU A 8 2.58 -45.58 8.84
CA GLU A 8 3.72 -45.41 7.93
C GLU A 8 3.82 -43.96 7.45
N GLN A 9 2.67 -43.33 7.20
CA GLN A 9 2.59 -41.89 6.94
C GLN A 9 3.05 -41.08 8.15
N LYS A 10 2.63 -41.45 9.35
CA LYS A 10 3.08 -40.82 10.60
C LYS A 10 4.59 -40.95 10.81
N LYS A 11 5.18 -42.12 10.52
CA LYS A 11 6.64 -42.31 10.57
C LYS A 11 7.37 -41.47 9.52
N ARG A 12 6.84 -41.35 8.31
CA ARG A 12 7.41 -40.47 7.27
C ARG A 12 7.34 -39.01 7.69
N PHE A 13 6.20 -38.56 8.24
CA PHE A 13 6.03 -37.20 8.74
C PHE A 13 7.06 -36.87 9.82
N LEU A 14 7.16 -37.69 10.88
CA LEU A 14 8.11 -37.49 11.98
C LEU A 14 9.57 -37.50 11.50
N LYS A 15 9.89 -38.32 10.48
CA LYS A 15 11.23 -38.34 9.88
C LYS A 15 11.52 -37.05 9.10
N THR A 16 10.55 -36.55 8.35
CA THR A 16 10.67 -35.29 7.59
C THR A 16 10.76 -34.09 8.54
N GLU A 17 9.93 -34.06 9.58
CA GLU A 17 9.97 -33.05 10.65
C GLU A 17 11.36 -32.98 11.31
N LYS A 18 11.92 -34.13 11.71
CA LYS A 18 13.26 -34.19 12.26
C LYS A 18 14.35 -33.72 11.29
N LEU A 19 14.24 -34.07 9.99
CA LEU A 19 15.18 -33.59 8.98
C LEU A 19 15.08 -32.08 8.75
N ILE A 20 13.87 -31.52 8.85
CA ILE A 20 13.65 -30.08 8.80
C ILE A 20 14.29 -29.42 10.03
N ASP A 21 14.04 -29.93 11.24
CA ASP A 21 14.65 -29.43 12.47
C ASP A 21 16.19 -29.45 12.42
N ASP A 22 16.78 -30.54 11.93
CA ASP A 22 18.23 -30.66 11.79
C ASP A 22 18.76 -29.64 10.75
N CYS A 23 18.06 -29.45 9.62
CA CYS A 23 18.39 -28.46 8.59
C CYS A 23 18.20 -27.01 9.06
N LEU A 24 17.32 -26.78 10.02
CA LEU A 24 17.05 -25.48 10.60
C LEU A 24 18.11 -25.09 11.65
N SER A 25 19.09 -25.93 11.97
CA SER A 25 20.19 -25.54 12.85
C SER A 25 21.42 -25.07 12.05
N TYR A 26 21.80 -23.79 12.14
CA TYR A 26 23.06 -23.31 11.56
C TYR A 26 24.16 -23.39 12.62
N LYS A 27 25.18 -24.23 12.39
CA LYS A 27 26.27 -24.49 13.35
C LYS A 27 25.80 -24.92 14.76
N GLY A 28 24.69 -25.64 14.84
CA GLY A 28 24.15 -26.14 16.12
C GLY A 28 23.46 -25.08 16.99
N GLN A 29 23.19 -23.87 16.45
CA GLN A 29 22.36 -22.85 17.10
C GLN A 29 21.10 -22.59 16.28
N GLN A 30 19.95 -22.54 16.95
CA GLN A 30 18.72 -22.02 16.36
C GLN A 30 18.86 -20.50 16.21
N THR A 31 18.87 -20.02 14.98
CA THR A 31 18.85 -18.58 14.70
C THR A 31 17.45 -18.02 14.99
N PHE A 32 17.31 -16.70 15.13
CA PHE A 32 15.98 -16.10 15.28
C PHE A 32 15.05 -16.38 14.09
N LEU A 33 15.61 -16.58 12.88
CA LEU A 33 14.88 -17.00 11.68
C LEU A 33 14.25 -18.38 11.86
N VAL A 34 14.98 -19.29 12.49
CA VAL A 34 14.54 -20.66 12.72
C VAL A 34 13.43 -20.66 13.76
N ASN A 35 13.60 -19.90 14.84
CA ASN A 35 12.55 -19.71 15.82
C ASN A 35 11.30 -19.06 15.22
N PHE A 36 11.46 -18.12 14.28
CA PHE A 36 10.34 -17.53 13.56
C PHE A 36 9.61 -18.54 12.68
N ILE A 37 10.34 -19.35 11.91
CA ILE A 37 9.76 -20.38 11.05
C ILE A 37 9.00 -21.43 11.87
N LEU A 38 9.57 -21.84 13.01
CA LEU A 38 8.99 -22.89 13.85
C LEU A 38 7.83 -22.40 14.72
N ASN A 39 7.94 -21.20 15.29
CA ASN A 39 7.00 -20.73 16.33
C ASN A 39 6.15 -19.53 15.89
N GLY A 40 6.44 -18.91 14.75
CA GLY A 40 5.77 -17.68 14.28
C GLY A 40 6.09 -16.44 15.11
N THR A 41 7.01 -16.52 16.07
CA THR A 41 7.32 -15.43 17.00
C THR A 41 8.81 -15.10 17.02
N ILE A 42 9.14 -13.82 17.02
CA ILE A 42 10.49 -13.30 17.26
C ILE A 42 10.44 -12.45 18.53
N LEU A 43 11.31 -12.77 19.49
CA LEU A 43 11.49 -11.97 20.70
C LEU A 43 12.59 -10.94 20.47
N PHE A 44 12.35 -9.71 20.92
CA PHE A 44 13.36 -8.66 21.00
C PHE A 44 13.97 -8.64 22.40
N GLU A 45 15.29 -8.60 22.45
CA GLU A 45 16.02 -8.40 23.70
C GLU A 45 16.10 -6.90 24.02
N GLN A 46 16.48 -6.55 25.26
CA GLN A 46 16.77 -5.16 25.58
C GLN A 46 18.06 -4.74 24.85
N ASN A 47 17.99 -3.66 24.07
CA ASN A 47 19.08 -3.21 23.21
C ASN A 47 19.56 -4.27 22.20
N ASP A 48 18.60 -4.93 21.55
CA ASP A 48 18.86 -6.00 20.60
C ASP A 48 19.67 -5.53 19.38
N PRO A 49 20.93 -5.99 19.19
CA PRO A 49 21.74 -5.59 18.04
C PRO A 49 21.19 -6.14 16.71
N LEU A 50 20.29 -7.12 16.74
CA LEU A 50 19.63 -7.70 15.59
C LEU A 50 18.24 -7.11 15.32
N TRP A 51 17.88 -6.01 16.00
CA TRP A 51 16.55 -5.38 15.87
C TRP A 51 16.16 -5.13 14.41
N PHE A 52 17.11 -4.67 13.58
CA PHE A 52 16.85 -4.37 12.18
C PHE A 52 16.52 -5.63 11.38
N ALA A 53 17.34 -6.68 11.53
CA ALA A 53 17.12 -7.95 10.85
C ALA A 53 15.81 -8.61 11.31
N LYS A 54 15.51 -8.55 12.61
CA LYS A 54 14.24 -9.03 13.18
C LYS A 54 13.05 -8.23 12.65
N GLY A 55 13.17 -6.90 12.54
CA GLY A 55 12.15 -6.01 11.97
C GLY A 55 11.86 -6.31 10.49
N VAL A 56 12.90 -6.59 9.69
CA VAL A 56 12.75 -7.06 8.31
C VAL A 56 12.01 -8.41 8.27
N CYS A 57 12.41 -9.38 9.09
CA CYS A 57 11.80 -10.71 9.09
C CYS A 57 10.33 -10.70 9.53
N LEU A 58 9.96 -9.80 10.43
CA LEU A 58 8.57 -9.57 10.84
C LEU A 58 7.77 -8.73 9.82
N GLY A 59 8.42 -8.24 8.76
CA GLY A 59 7.79 -7.38 7.76
C GLY A 59 7.42 -5.99 8.28
N HIS A 60 8.07 -5.52 9.35
CA HIS A 60 7.96 -4.14 9.84
C HIS A 60 8.78 -3.16 9.01
N ILE A 61 9.90 -3.63 8.45
CA ILE A 61 10.80 -2.85 7.59
C ILE A 61 10.64 -3.38 6.16
N GLY A 62 10.22 -2.49 5.24
CA GLY A 62 10.11 -2.81 3.82
C GLY A 62 11.46 -3.18 3.21
N ILE A 63 11.46 -4.11 2.25
CA ILE A 63 12.69 -4.57 1.57
C ILE A 63 13.42 -3.40 0.90
N THR A 64 12.68 -2.42 0.38
CA THR A 64 13.22 -1.20 -0.23
C THR A 64 14.11 -0.40 0.73
N TYR A 65 13.85 -0.48 2.05
CA TYR A 65 14.65 0.22 3.06
C TYR A 65 15.93 -0.54 3.46
N ILE A 66 16.06 -1.83 3.13
CA ILE A 66 17.26 -2.62 3.44
C ILE A 66 18.45 -2.09 2.65
N ASP A 67 18.28 -1.97 1.33
CA ASP A 67 19.33 -1.45 0.45
C ASP A 67 19.61 0.01 0.76
N LEU A 68 18.57 0.79 1.06
CA LEU A 68 18.70 2.18 1.48
C LEU A 68 19.59 2.32 2.73
N ILE A 69 19.35 1.53 3.79
CA ILE A 69 20.12 1.60 5.03
C ILE A 69 21.52 1.02 4.87
N LYS A 70 21.65 -0.09 4.15
CA LYS A 70 22.93 -0.79 4.01
C LYS A 70 23.89 -0.10 3.05
N HIS A 71 23.36 0.48 1.97
CA HIS A 71 24.15 1.00 0.87
C HIS A 71 24.01 2.51 0.68
N HIS A 72 23.22 3.20 1.53
CA HIS A 72 22.90 4.62 1.38
C HIS A 72 22.46 4.96 -0.05
N THR A 73 21.77 4.02 -0.71
CA THR A 73 21.40 4.11 -2.11
C THR A 73 19.96 3.61 -2.29
N LEU A 74 19.14 4.43 -2.93
CA LEU A 74 17.79 4.14 -3.35
C LEU A 74 17.78 4.03 -4.87
N PHE A 75 17.17 2.98 -5.42
CA PHE A 75 16.94 2.88 -6.86
C PHE A 75 15.58 3.47 -7.19
N GLY A 76 15.55 4.34 -8.21
CA GLY A 76 14.35 4.95 -8.75
C GLY A 76 13.39 3.93 -9.36
N SER A 77 12.31 4.43 -9.97
CA SER A 77 11.37 3.57 -10.66
C SER A 77 12.03 2.89 -11.87
N TRP A 78 11.73 1.61 -12.03
CA TRP A 78 12.17 0.81 -13.18
C TRP A 78 11.24 1.01 -14.37
N ASP A 79 10.07 1.59 -14.11
CA ASP A 79 9.04 1.86 -15.10
C ASP A 79 9.42 3.15 -15.85
N VAL A 80 9.49 3.05 -17.18
CA VAL A 80 9.79 4.18 -18.05
C VAL A 80 8.51 4.53 -18.79
N GLU A 81 7.63 5.27 -18.12
CA GLU A 81 6.38 5.75 -18.72
C GLU A 81 6.70 6.93 -19.62
N ASP A 82 7.11 8.06 -19.05
CA ASP A 82 7.41 9.29 -19.80
C ASP A 82 8.89 9.68 -19.71
N LEU A 83 9.61 9.58 -20.83
CA LEU A 83 11.03 9.95 -20.92
C LEU A 83 11.28 11.43 -20.59
N THR A 84 10.29 12.30 -20.76
CA THR A 84 10.41 13.75 -20.55
C THR A 84 10.07 14.17 -19.13
N ALA A 85 9.38 13.32 -18.37
CA ALA A 85 9.06 13.56 -16.97
C ALA A 85 10.23 13.13 -16.07
N GLU A 86 10.18 13.57 -14.82
CA GLU A 86 11.08 13.09 -13.77
C GLU A 86 10.81 11.62 -13.42
N ASP A 87 11.61 11.06 -12.53
CA ASP A 87 11.43 9.69 -12.08
C ASP A 87 10.17 9.54 -11.22
N SER A 88 9.39 8.48 -11.44
CA SER A 88 8.11 8.28 -10.76
C SER A 88 8.24 8.15 -9.24
N LEU A 89 9.43 7.85 -8.72
CA LEU A 89 9.70 7.75 -7.29
C LEU A 89 9.88 9.11 -6.60
N VAL A 90 10.08 10.21 -7.35
CA VAL A 90 10.43 11.53 -6.78
C VAL A 90 9.36 12.02 -5.81
N LEU A 91 8.07 11.87 -6.13
CA LEU A 91 6.99 12.34 -5.27
C LEU A 91 6.87 11.56 -3.94
N SER A 92 7.41 10.35 -3.88
CA SER A 92 7.47 9.54 -2.65
C SER A 92 8.72 9.79 -1.81
N LEU A 93 9.66 10.64 -2.24
CA LEU A 93 10.94 10.82 -1.56
C LEU A 93 10.82 11.35 -0.14
N GLU A 94 9.82 12.17 0.18
CA GLU A 94 9.63 12.66 1.56
C GLU A 94 9.16 11.55 2.50
N ILE A 95 8.27 10.66 2.02
CA ILE A 95 7.85 9.47 2.77
C ILE A 95 9.08 8.59 3.05
N ILE A 96 9.88 8.34 2.02
CA ILE A 96 11.10 7.53 2.13
C ILE A 96 12.13 8.20 3.03
N ARG A 97 12.29 9.53 2.92
CA ARG A 97 13.23 10.29 3.75
C ARG A 97 12.83 10.22 5.21
N TYR A 98 11.55 10.36 5.53
CA TYR A 98 11.08 10.23 6.90
C TYR A 98 11.28 8.82 7.44
N ALA A 99 10.99 7.78 6.64
CA ALA A 99 11.29 6.39 7.02
C ALA A 99 12.79 6.16 7.24
N TYR A 100 13.64 6.77 6.41
CA TYR A 100 15.09 6.72 6.55
C TYR A 100 15.57 7.40 7.82
N ASP A 101 15.11 8.63 8.09
CA ASP A 101 15.42 9.38 9.31
C ASP A 101 14.98 8.62 10.56
N LEU A 102 13.81 7.99 10.51
CA LEU A 102 13.40 7.05 11.54
C LEU A 102 14.45 5.95 11.65
N LEU A 103 14.74 5.16 10.61
CA LEU A 103 15.65 4.01 10.72
C LEU A 103 17.09 4.35 11.12
N THR A 104 17.60 5.55 10.81
CA THR A 104 18.95 5.99 11.22
C THR A 104 18.97 6.77 12.54
N GLY A 105 17.80 7.04 13.13
CA GLY A 105 17.69 7.81 14.37
C GLY A 105 18.02 9.29 14.20
N TYR A 106 17.68 9.87 13.05
CA TYR A 106 17.89 11.28 12.72
C TYR A 106 19.35 11.72 12.85
N ASP A 107 20.28 10.84 12.46
CA ASP A 107 21.72 11.14 12.48
C ASP A 107 22.15 12.21 11.45
N GLY A 108 21.22 12.66 10.61
CA GLY A 108 21.47 13.66 9.56
C GLY A 108 22.18 13.09 8.35
N SER A 109 22.31 11.75 8.25
CA SER A 109 22.92 11.11 7.10
C SER A 109 22.16 11.39 5.81
N VAL A 110 22.88 11.35 4.69
CA VAL A 110 22.35 11.53 3.34
C VAL A 110 22.35 10.18 2.63
N PHE A 111 21.48 10.04 1.63
CA PHE A 111 21.48 8.88 0.74
C PHE A 111 21.40 9.33 -0.71
N SER A 112 21.76 8.43 -1.62
CA SER A 112 21.77 8.68 -3.05
C SER A 112 20.58 8.03 -3.73
N LEU A 113 19.79 8.80 -4.46
CA LEU A 113 18.80 8.30 -5.41
C LEU A 113 19.46 8.06 -6.78
N MET A 114 19.40 6.83 -7.27
CA MET A 114 19.74 6.48 -8.65
C MET A 114 18.47 6.52 -9.49
N CYS A 115 18.21 7.63 -10.17
CA CYS A 115 16.96 7.86 -10.90
C CYS A 115 17.21 8.11 -12.38
N ARG A 116 16.15 8.03 -13.18
CA ARG A 116 16.20 8.35 -14.60
C ARG A 116 16.27 9.86 -14.84
N GLU A 117 17.06 10.27 -15.84
CA GLU A 117 17.05 11.62 -16.43
C GLU A 117 17.05 11.46 -17.96
N GLY A 118 15.87 11.58 -18.57
CA GLY A 118 15.71 11.25 -19.99
C GLY A 118 15.94 9.77 -20.25
N THR A 119 16.97 9.45 -21.04
CA THR A 119 17.44 8.09 -21.33
C THR A 119 18.65 7.67 -20.49
N ASN A 120 19.14 8.55 -19.61
CA ASN A 120 20.31 8.30 -18.78
C ASN A 120 19.91 7.98 -17.35
N ILE A 121 20.86 7.44 -16.59
CA ILE A 121 20.75 7.28 -15.13
C ILE A 121 21.55 8.41 -14.48
N LYS A 122 20.94 9.08 -13.52
CA LYS A 122 21.54 10.13 -12.72
C LYS A 122 21.57 9.71 -11.26
N LYS A 123 22.64 10.10 -10.58
CA LYS A 123 22.75 10.01 -9.12
C LYS A 123 22.38 11.37 -8.53
N VAL A 124 21.32 11.43 -7.74
CA VAL A 124 20.86 12.61 -7.01
C VAL A 124 21.09 12.37 -5.52
N GLU A 125 21.64 13.35 -4.81
CA GLU A 125 21.78 13.27 -3.37
C GLU A 125 20.49 13.75 -2.69
N VAL A 126 19.95 12.93 -1.79
CA VAL A 126 18.80 13.25 -0.96
C VAL A 126 19.31 13.65 0.41
N THR A 127 19.19 14.95 0.69
CA THR A 127 19.69 15.57 1.92
C THR A 127 18.58 15.75 2.95
N SER A 128 18.93 16.28 4.12
CA SER A 128 17.98 16.65 5.18
C SER A 128 17.04 17.81 4.81
N ALA A 129 17.16 18.39 3.60
CA ALA A 129 16.21 19.38 3.10
C ALA A 129 14.78 18.82 2.97
N LEU A 130 14.63 17.50 2.82
CA LEU A 130 13.35 16.79 2.79
C LEU A 130 12.97 16.18 4.14
N SER A 131 13.77 16.38 5.19
CA SER A 131 13.50 15.80 6.51
C SER A 131 12.32 16.50 7.19
N ILE A 132 11.42 15.70 7.74
CA ILE A 132 10.42 16.18 8.68
C ILE A 132 11.09 16.34 10.06
N PRO A 133 10.73 17.33 10.87
CA PRO A 133 11.32 17.52 12.20
C PRO A 133 11.23 16.27 13.07
N ARG A 134 12.29 15.97 13.82
CA ARG A 134 12.34 14.86 14.78
C ARG A 134 11.20 15.02 15.80
N PRO A 135 10.24 14.08 15.89
CA PRO A 135 9.20 14.14 16.91
C PRO A 135 9.77 14.07 18.34
N ASP A 136 9.24 14.88 19.25
CA ASP A 136 9.69 14.94 20.65
C ASP A 136 9.53 13.60 21.40
N ILE A 137 8.67 12.71 20.88
CA ILE A 137 8.39 11.38 21.42
C ILE A 137 9.57 10.42 21.23
N LEU A 138 10.53 10.74 20.35
CA LEU A 138 11.65 9.85 20.00
C LEU A 138 12.78 9.87 21.03
N THR A 139 12.94 8.74 21.72
CA THR A 139 14.17 8.40 22.48
C THR A 139 15.19 7.72 21.57
N ASP A 140 16.47 7.79 21.96
CA ASP A 140 17.55 7.15 21.19
C ASP A 140 17.36 5.63 21.15
N GLY A 141 17.49 5.03 19.96
CA GLY A 141 17.32 3.58 19.78
C GLY A 141 15.87 3.09 19.84
N PHE A 142 14.88 3.89 19.41
CA PHE A 142 13.44 3.55 19.41
C PHE A 142 13.11 2.11 18.96
N PHE A 143 13.62 1.61 17.82
CA PHE A 143 13.30 0.25 17.37
C PHE A 143 14.12 -0.88 18.06
N ILE A 144 15.11 -0.53 18.88
CA ILE A 144 16.06 -1.51 19.45
C ILE A 144 15.40 -2.51 20.42
N ASN A 145 14.26 -2.12 21.00
CA ASN A 145 13.52 -2.92 21.97
C ASN A 145 12.25 -3.55 21.37
N GLY A 146 12.13 -3.60 20.05
CA GLY A 146 10.97 -4.16 19.34
C GLY A 146 10.02 -3.10 18.79
N TRP A 147 8.81 -3.54 18.42
CA TRP A 147 7.85 -2.81 17.57
C TRP A 147 6.47 -2.63 18.21
N THR A 148 6.40 -1.94 19.35
CA THR A 148 5.16 -1.72 20.09
C THR A 148 4.99 -0.25 20.45
N ALA A 149 3.77 0.30 20.29
CA ALA A 149 3.39 1.66 20.66
C ALA A 149 4.00 2.82 19.81
N TYR A 150 4.34 2.58 18.55
CA TYR A 150 4.91 3.60 17.64
C TYR A 150 3.91 4.27 16.69
N THR A 151 2.60 4.08 16.91
CA THR A 151 1.57 4.76 16.10
C THR A 151 1.68 6.29 16.10
N PRO A 152 2.14 6.99 17.17
CA PRO A 152 2.32 8.44 17.13
C PRO A 152 3.36 8.92 16.11
N LEU A 153 4.29 8.06 15.67
CA LEU A 153 5.29 8.42 14.66
C LEU A 153 4.66 8.58 13.28
N PHE A 154 3.61 7.81 12.99
CA PHE A 154 2.82 8.02 11.78
C PHE A 154 2.03 9.32 11.88
N ASP A 155 1.49 9.63 13.05
CA ASP A 155 0.72 10.86 13.28
C ASP A 155 1.59 12.11 13.08
N ALA A 156 2.83 12.10 13.56
CA ALA A 156 3.78 13.17 13.32
C ALA A 156 4.09 13.37 11.82
N PHE A 157 4.04 12.30 11.01
CA PHE A 157 4.12 12.43 9.55
C PHE A 157 2.85 13.08 8.99
N LEU A 158 1.68 12.60 9.42
CA LEU A 158 0.38 13.09 8.96
C LEU A 158 0.12 14.57 9.30
N GLU A 159 0.76 15.13 10.34
CA GLU A 159 0.70 16.58 10.64
C GLU A 159 1.19 17.46 9.48
N ASN A 160 2.01 16.91 8.57
CA ASN A 160 2.48 17.61 7.37
C ASN A 160 1.54 17.46 6.16
N ILE A 161 0.42 16.75 6.33
CA ILE A 161 -0.61 16.57 5.32
C ILE A 161 -1.86 17.32 5.80
N PRO A 162 -2.54 18.11 4.95
CA PRO A 162 -3.78 18.81 5.32
C PRO A 162 -4.95 17.81 5.40
N LEU A 163 -4.92 16.97 6.42
CA LEU A 163 -5.86 15.89 6.63
C LEU A 163 -6.33 15.92 8.09
N ASP A 164 -7.64 16.03 8.29
CA ASP A 164 -8.22 15.89 9.62
C ASP A 164 -8.33 14.40 10.00
N SER A 165 -7.61 14.00 11.05
CA SER A 165 -7.69 12.63 11.56
C SER A 165 -9.10 12.27 12.06
N ALA A 166 -9.90 13.25 12.49
CA ALA A 166 -11.26 12.98 12.93
C ALA A 166 -12.19 12.69 11.74
N SER A 167 -12.03 13.39 10.62
CA SER A 167 -12.82 13.17 9.41
C SER A 167 -12.55 11.80 8.77
N LEU A 168 -11.35 11.21 8.94
CA LEU A 168 -11.06 9.86 8.44
C LEU A 168 -12.04 8.80 8.98
N ASN A 169 -12.57 8.99 10.19
CA ASN A 169 -13.53 8.07 10.79
C ASN A 169 -14.90 8.05 10.08
N GLN A 170 -15.15 9.00 9.17
CA GLN A 170 -16.39 9.08 8.40
C GLN A 170 -16.39 8.12 7.20
N ILE A 171 -15.20 7.74 6.71
CA ILE A 171 -14.99 6.82 5.59
C ILE A 171 -14.58 5.42 6.10
N PRO A 172 -14.73 4.35 5.29
CA PRO A 172 -14.36 3.00 5.71
C PRO A 172 -12.88 2.86 6.07
N GLU A 173 -12.56 2.08 7.12
CA GLU A 173 -11.17 1.85 7.55
C GLU A 173 -10.27 1.28 6.43
N SER A 174 -10.83 0.44 5.56
CA SER A 174 -10.11 -0.11 4.40
C SER A 174 -9.72 0.95 3.36
N ALA A 175 -10.34 2.13 3.39
CA ALA A 175 -10.03 3.26 2.50
C ALA A 175 -9.00 4.23 3.09
N HIS A 176 -8.70 4.16 4.39
CA HIS A 176 -7.87 5.17 5.08
C HIS A 176 -6.51 5.37 4.42
N MET A 177 -5.75 4.29 4.20
CA MET A 177 -4.43 4.37 3.56
C MET A 177 -4.49 4.85 2.11
N LEU A 178 -5.52 4.46 1.36
CA LEU A 178 -5.72 4.97 0.00
C LEU A 178 -5.93 6.48 0.04
N MET A 179 -6.80 6.94 0.93
CA MET A 179 -7.20 8.34 1.02
C MET A 179 -6.06 9.24 1.51
N ILE A 180 -5.34 8.82 2.55
CA ILE A 180 -4.13 9.51 3.03
C ILE A 180 -3.12 9.66 1.88
N SER A 181 -2.88 8.58 1.13
CA SER A 181 -1.94 8.59 0.01
C SER A 181 -2.42 9.48 -1.13
N LEU A 182 -3.73 9.49 -1.42
CA LEU A 182 -4.31 10.29 -2.50
C LEU A 182 -4.29 11.78 -2.17
N VAL A 183 -4.65 12.16 -0.93
CA VAL A 183 -4.54 13.56 -0.46
C VAL A 183 -3.08 14.01 -0.48
N TYR A 184 -2.15 13.22 0.07
CA TYR A 184 -0.71 13.51 0.01
C TYR A 184 -0.26 13.75 -1.44
N PHE A 185 -0.62 12.84 -2.34
CA PHE A 185 -0.22 12.91 -3.74
C PHE A 185 -0.78 14.16 -4.44
N SER A 186 -2.03 14.54 -4.12
CA SER A 186 -2.72 15.68 -4.73
C SER A 186 -2.13 17.02 -4.33
N HIS A 187 -1.62 17.15 -3.10
CA HIS A 187 -0.93 18.36 -2.64
C HIS A 187 0.48 18.52 -3.24
N ARG A 188 1.05 17.43 -3.76
CA ARG A 188 2.42 17.40 -4.28
C ARG A 188 2.49 17.33 -5.80
N SER A 189 1.37 17.10 -6.46
CA SER A 189 1.29 16.96 -7.91
C SER A 189 0.09 17.71 -8.47
N ASN A 190 0.18 18.15 -9.72
CA ASN A 190 -0.93 18.81 -10.41
C ASN A 190 -1.86 17.77 -11.04
N ILE A 191 -2.46 16.90 -10.21
CA ILE A 191 -3.40 15.90 -10.73
C ILE A 191 -4.76 16.53 -11.06
N THR A 192 -5.48 15.90 -11.96
CA THR A 192 -6.84 16.31 -12.32
C THR A 192 -7.85 15.65 -11.40
N ALA A 193 -9.02 16.27 -11.22
CA ALA A 193 -10.16 15.65 -10.54
C ALA A 193 -10.52 14.29 -11.18
N SER A 194 -10.39 14.19 -12.52
CA SER A 194 -10.57 12.94 -13.26
C SER A 194 -9.66 11.80 -12.77
N PHE A 195 -8.42 12.09 -12.39
CA PHE A 195 -7.52 11.09 -11.80
C PHE A 195 -8.06 10.60 -10.46
N ALA A 196 -8.32 11.54 -9.53
CA ALA A 196 -8.79 11.22 -8.18
C ALA A 196 -10.10 10.43 -8.21
N TYR A 197 -11.09 10.89 -8.97
CA TYR A 197 -12.37 10.20 -9.11
C TYR A 197 -12.22 8.80 -9.71
N SER A 198 -11.30 8.61 -10.68
CA SER A 198 -11.03 7.29 -11.25
C SER A 198 -10.42 6.32 -10.24
N VAL A 199 -9.50 6.79 -9.40
CA VAL A 199 -8.90 6.00 -8.30
C VAL A 199 -9.96 5.63 -7.27
N LEU A 200 -10.77 6.58 -6.82
CA LEU A 200 -11.82 6.35 -5.83
C LEU A 200 -12.89 5.38 -6.35
N LEU A 201 -13.33 5.56 -7.60
CA LEU A 201 -14.27 4.63 -8.23
C LEU A 201 -13.66 3.23 -8.38
N CYS A 202 -12.37 3.14 -8.75
CA CYS A 202 -11.67 1.86 -8.85
C CYS A 202 -11.69 1.11 -7.52
N TYR A 203 -11.38 1.79 -6.42
CA TYR A 203 -11.44 1.24 -5.07
C TYR A 203 -12.85 0.77 -4.72
N VAL A 204 -13.88 1.60 -4.95
CA VAL A 204 -15.28 1.27 -4.69
C VAL A 204 -15.66 -0.01 -5.43
N LEU A 205 -15.34 -0.13 -6.72
CA LEU A 205 -15.66 -1.30 -7.52
C LEU A 205 -14.90 -2.55 -7.07
N LEU A 206 -13.60 -2.44 -6.79
CA LEU A 206 -12.77 -3.59 -6.44
C LEU A 206 -13.03 -4.08 -5.00
N ASP A 207 -13.12 -3.20 -4.01
CA ASP A 207 -13.34 -3.61 -2.62
C ASP A 207 -14.76 -4.15 -2.41
N LEU A 208 -15.78 -3.49 -2.99
CA LEU A 208 -17.17 -3.92 -2.82
C LEU A 208 -17.50 -5.18 -3.62
N CYS A 209 -17.12 -5.25 -4.90
CA CYS A 209 -17.43 -6.42 -5.72
C CYS A 209 -16.57 -7.65 -5.34
N SER A 210 -15.40 -7.46 -4.72
CA SER A 210 -14.59 -8.58 -4.22
C SER A 210 -15.24 -9.28 -3.02
N ARG A 211 -15.92 -8.54 -2.13
CA ARG A 211 -16.56 -9.11 -0.91
C ARG A 211 -17.73 -10.05 -1.25
N ASN A 212 -18.47 -9.77 -2.32
CA ASN A 212 -19.65 -10.55 -2.70
C ASN A 212 -19.34 -11.88 -3.41
N ASN A 213 -18.14 -12.05 -3.95
CA ASN A 213 -17.72 -13.33 -4.54
C ASN A 213 -17.33 -14.39 -3.49
N VAL A 214 -16.86 -13.97 -2.31
CA VAL A 214 -16.46 -14.89 -1.22
C VAL A 214 -17.67 -15.40 -0.43
N ALA A 215 -18.72 -14.59 -0.29
CA ALA A 215 -19.95 -14.97 0.39
C ALA A 215 -20.74 -16.12 -0.29
N VAL A 216 -20.38 -16.48 -1.53
CA VAL A 216 -20.97 -17.62 -2.26
C VAL A 216 -20.22 -18.94 -1.98
N GLN A 217 -19.06 -18.92 -1.31
CA GLN A 217 -18.25 -20.13 -1.08
C GLN A 217 -18.07 -20.55 0.37
N ASP A 218 -18.20 -19.66 1.37
CA ASP A 218 -18.05 -20.05 2.78
C ASP A 218 -19.27 -19.71 3.62
N VAL A 219 -20.28 -20.58 3.58
CA VAL A 219 -21.24 -20.73 4.68
C VAL A 219 -20.67 -21.72 5.67
N THR A 220 -19.75 -21.25 6.51
CA THR A 220 -19.51 -21.72 7.89
C THR A 220 -18.35 -20.89 8.46
N GLU A 221 -18.65 -19.82 9.18
CA GLU A 221 -18.31 -19.70 10.60
C GLU A 221 -18.59 -18.30 11.14
N THR A 222 -19.17 -18.33 12.32
CA THR A 222 -19.72 -17.24 13.11
C THR A 222 -18.60 -16.33 13.61
N SER A 223 -18.62 -15.05 13.22
CA SER A 223 -17.97 -14.01 14.02
C SER A 223 -18.76 -12.72 13.95
N ALA A 224 -19.57 -12.52 14.99
CA ALA A 224 -20.24 -11.27 15.26
C ALA A 224 -19.20 -10.25 15.77
N LYS A 225 -18.92 -9.22 14.97
CA LYS A 225 -18.45 -7.93 15.46
C LYS A 225 -19.26 -6.82 14.81
N SER A 226 -20.03 -6.17 15.68
CA SER A 226 -20.87 -5.01 15.43
C SER A 226 -20.03 -3.80 15.00
N VAL A 227 -20.13 -3.44 13.73
CA VAL A 227 -19.86 -2.08 13.25
C VAL A 227 -21.17 -1.62 12.60
N SER A 228 -21.62 -0.42 12.99
CA SER A 228 -22.74 0.32 12.42
C SER A 228 -22.93 0.02 10.92
N GLU A 229 -24.00 -0.70 10.58
CA GLU A 229 -24.42 -0.99 9.20
C GLU A 229 -24.80 0.32 8.48
N LYS A 230 -23.81 1.05 7.95
CA LYS A 230 -24.02 1.78 6.69
C LYS A 230 -24.35 0.71 5.66
N ALA A 231 -25.48 0.85 4.97
CA ALA A 231 -25.99 -0.12 4.02
C ALA A 231 -24.86 -0.62 3.11
N MET A 232 -24.55 -1.91 3.17
CA MET A 232 -23.60 -2.53 2.25
C MET A 232 -24.30 -2.74 0.90
N PRO A 233 -23.62 -2.50 -0.23
CA PRO A 233 -24.19 -2.73 -1.55
C PRO A 233 -24.66 -4.17 -1.71
N THR A 234 -25.83 -4.34 -2.29
CA THR A 234 -26.36 -5.68 -2.59
C THR A 234 -25.57 -6.33 -3.72
N ASN A 235 -25.56 -7.67 -3.78
CA ASN A 235 -24.91 -8.40 -4.88
C ASN A 235 -25.51 -8.00 -6.26
N ALA A 236 -26.82 -7.69 -6.29
CA ALA A 236 -27.48 -7.19 -7.49
C ALA A 236 -26.91 -5.84 -7.96
N GLU A 237 -26.74 -4.87 -7.04
CA GLU A 237 -26.09 -3.58 -7.37
C GLU A 237 -24.65 -3.79 -7.86
N CYS A 238 -23.89 -4.68 -7.21
CA CYS A 238 -22.52 -5.00 -7.66
C CYS A 238 -22.48 -5.56 -9.08
N GLN A 239 -23.43 -6.43 -9.46
CA GLN A 239 -23.50 -6.97 -10.81
C GLN A 239 -23.87 -5.90 -11.85
N VAL A 240 -24.81 -5.01 -11.52
CA VAL A 240 -25.20 -3.89 -12.39
C VAL A 240 -24.02 -2.96 -12.63
N VAL A 241 -23.37 -2.48 -11.56
CA VAL A 241 -22.24 -1.55 -11.72
C VAL A 241 -21.07 -2.21 -12.43
N TYR A 242 -20.79 -3.50 -12.16
CA TYR A 242 -19.74 -4.22 -12.85
C TYR A 242 -20.05 -4.34 -14.34
N ALA A 243 -21.29 -4.67 -14.72
CA ALA A 243 -21.69 -4.73 -16.13
C ALA A 243 -21.52 -3.37 -16.84
N LEU A 244 -21.86 -2.27 -16.19
CA LEU A 244 -21.70 -0.91 -16.72
C LEU A 244 -20.22 -0.51 -16.89
N THR A 245 -19.35 -1.02 -16.02
CA THR A 245 -17.95 -0.60 -15.92
C THR A 245 -16.94 -1.60 -16.50
N THR A 246 -17.36 -2.82 -16.85
CA THR A 246 -16.48 -3.90 -17.35
C THR A 246 -15.59 -3.46 -18.51
N LYS A 247 -16.12 -2.64 -19.42
CA LYS A 247 -15.39 -2.13 -20.59
C LYS A 247 -14.15 -1.29 -20.24
N TYR A 248 -14.04 -0.78 -19.01
CA TYR A 248 -12.90 0.00 -18.56
C TYR A 248 -11.79 -0.87 -17.96
N PHE A 249 -12.09 -2.10 -17.51
CA PHE A 249 -11.09 -3.01 -16.92
C PHE A 249 -10.16 -3.65 -17.95
N THR A 250 -10.56 -3.66 -19.22
CA THR A 250 -9.77 -4.23 -20.31
C THR A 250 -9.14 -3.11 -21.14
N ALA A 251 -7.89 -3.33 -21.54
CA ALA A 251 -7.26 -2.54 -22.61
C ALA A 251 -7.19 -3.46 -23.82
N SER A 252 -7.63 -2.98 -25.00
CA SER A 252 -7.45 -3.78 -26.22
C SER A 252 -5.97 -3.81 -26.61
N ASP A 253 -5.50 -4.92 -27.19
CA ASP A 253 -4.10 -5.03 -27.65
C ASP A 253 -3.72 -3.90 -28.60
N SER A 254 -4.67 -3.42 -29.40
CA SER A 254 -4.51 -2.26 -30.28
C SER A 254 -4.29 -0.94 -29.54
N GLN A 255 -4.89 -0.76 -28.36
CA GLN A 255 -4.67 0.42 -27.51
C GLN A 255 -3.30 0.35 -26.83
N LEU A 256 -2.90 -0.84 -26.36
CA LEU A 256 -1.62 -1.06 -25.68
C LEU A 256 -0.41 -0.90 -26.61
N HIS A 257 -0.51 -1.35 -27.86
CA HIS A 257 0.65 -1.36 -28.76
C HIS A 257 0.96 -0.02 -29.42
N ASN A 258 -0.04 0.82 -29.71
CA ASN A 258 0.17 1.99 -30.57
C ASN A 258 -0.17 3.35 -29.95
N ASN A 259 -0.94 3.41 -28.85
CA ASN A 259 -1.54 4.67 -28.38
C ASN A 259 -1.56 4.83 -26.84
N VAL A 260 -0.65 4.17 -26.11
CA VAL A 260 -0.56 4.41 -24.66
C VAL A 260 -0.02 5.82 -24.43
N ASP A 261 -0.86 6.66 -23.83
CA ASP A 261 -0.47 8.00 -23.43
C ASP A 261 0.42 7.90 -22.20
N ARG A 262 1.72 7.92 -22.46
CA ARG A 262 2.78 7.85 -21.46
C ARG A 262 2.69 8.97 -20.42
N LYS A 263 2.22 10.17 -20.82
CA LYS A 263 2.05 11.30 -19.91
C LYS A 263 0.92 11.05 -18.92
N THR A 264 -0.13 10.38 -19.38
CA THR A 264 -1.26 9.95 -18.55
C THR A 264 -0.88 8.79 -17.63
N LEU A 265 0.01 7.89 -18.07
CA LEU A 265 0.47 6.77 -17.26
C LEU A 265 1.42 7.20 -16.14
N HIS A 266 2.25 8.22 -16.36
CA HIS A 266 3.23 8.68 -15.39
C HIS A 266 2.64 9.02 -14.00
N PRO A 267 1.60 9.87 -13.85
CA PRO A 267 1.00 10.15 -12.53
C PRO A 267 0.38 8.91 -11.88
N LEU A 268 -0.05 7.93 -12.67
CA LEU A 268 -0.55 6.65 -12.15
C LEU A 268 0.55 5.89 -11.42
N VAL A 269 1.74 5.80 -12.02
CA VAL A 269 2.88 5.11 -11.42
C VAL A 269 3.44 5.91 -10.23
N GLN A 270 3.50 7.23 -10.33
CA GLN A 270 3.88 8.08 -9.19
C GLN A 270 2.97 7.86 -7.98
N PHE A 271 1.66 7.81 -8.20
CA PHE A 271 0.70 7.53 -7.14
C PHE A 271 0.87 6.12 -6.55
N GLN A 272 1.14 5.10 -7.39
CA GLN A 272 1.44 3.75 -6.89
C GLN A 272 2.66 3.73 -5.98
N HIS A 273 3.74 4.45 -6.32
CA HIS A 273 4.90 4.58 -5.43
C HIS A 273 4.54 5.28 -4.13
N CYS A 274 3.79 6.38 -4.18
CA CYS A 274 3.33 7.08 -2.96
C CYS A 274 2.48 6.16 -2.07
N LEU A 275 1.52 5.44 -2.65
CA LEU A 275 0.69 4.48 -1.93
C LEU A 275 1.53 3.35 -1.32
N ASN A 276 2.53 2.85 -2.05
CA ASN A 276 3.42 1.80 -1.57
C ASN A 276 4.26 2.25 -0.39
N GLU A 277 4.92 3.40 -0.53
CA GLU A 277 5.78 3.96 0.50
C GLU A 277 4.98 4.42 1.72
N MET A 278 3.75 4.93 1.54
CA MET A 278 2.86 5.23 2.65
C MET A 278 2.51 3.94 3.43
N ASN A 279 2.25 2.82 2.73
CA ASN A 279 2.02 1.53 3.37
C ASN A 279 3.25 1.00 4.12
N HIS A 280 4.44 1.15 3.55
CA HIS A 280 5.70 0.82 4.21
C HIS A 280 5.91 1.68 5.46
N LEU A 281 5.71 2.98 5.37
CA LEU A 281 5.85 3.90 6.50
C LEU A 281 4.83 3.61 7.60
N ASN A 282 3.55 3.40 7.26
CA ASN A 282 2.52 3.01 8.22
C ASN A 282 2.91 1.69 8.92
N THR A 283 3.45 0.73 8.16
CA THR A 283 3.93 -0.55 8.71
C THR A 283 5.12 -0.35 9.66
N LEU A 284 6.08 0.49 9.26
CA LEU A 284 7.21 0.91 10.08
C LEU A 284 6.76 1.63 11.37
N CYS A 285 5.62 2.31 11.35
CA CYS A 285 5.06 3.01 12.51
C CYS A 285 3.99 2.18 13.26
N ALA A 286 4.14 0.85 13.27
CA ALA A 286 3.26 -0.08 13.97
C ALA A 286 1.80 -0.17 13.45
N SER A 287 1.59 0.14 12.17
CA SER A 287 0.33 -0.06 11.43
C SER A 287 -0.90 0.56 12.10
N LYS A 288 -0.91 1.88 12.29
CA LYS A 288 -2.09 2.60 12.83
C LYS A 288 -3.33 2.34 11.97
N TYR A 289 -3.16 2.32 10.66
CA TYR A 289 -4.24 2.06 9.71
C TYR A 289 -4.08 0.69 9.04
N PRO A 290 -5.17 0.04 8.60
CA PRO A 290 -5.08 -1.18 7.79
C PRO A 290 -4.28 -0.94 6.52
N ARG A 291 -3.37 -1.85 6.18
CA ARG A 291 -2.62 -1.77 4.91
C ARG A 291 -3.57 -1.89 3.73
N THR A 292 -3.25 -1.17 2.66
CA THR A 292 -3.95 -1.29 1.39
C THR A 292 -3.74 -2.68 0.81
N ILE A 293 -4.83 -3.30 0.37
CA ILE A 293 -4.79 -4.56 -0.36
C ILE A 293 -4.85 -4.22 -1.86
N TYR A 294 -3.70 -4.20 -2.53
CA TYR A 294 -3.59 -3.69 -3.91
C TYR A 294 -4.64 -4.24 -4.88
N TYR A 295 -4.89 -5.55 -4.89
CA TYR A 295 -5.88 -6.15 -5.81
C TYR A 295 -7.34 -5.75 -5.50
N LYS A 296 -7.62 -5.20 -4.32
CA LYS A 296 -8.91 -4.65 -3.92
C LYS A 296 -8.99 -3.13 -4.06
N THR A 297 -7.90 -2.47 -4.42
CA THR A 297 -7.82 -1.01 -4.38
C THR A 297 -7.43 -0.41 -5.72
N PHE A 298 -6.63 -1.12 -6.51
CA PHE A 298 -5.97 -0.54 -7.65
C PHE A 298 -6.01 -1.46 -8.88
N ASN A 299 -6.55 -0.94 -9.99
CA ASN A 299 -6.43 -1.55 -11.31
C ASN A 299 -6.01 -0.46 -12.31
N GLY A 300 -4.77 -0.56 -12.79
CA GLY A 300 -4.19 0.48 -13.63
C GLY A 300 -4.92 0.68 -14.96
N SER A 301 -5.37 -0.39 -15.61
CA SER A 301 -6.16 -0.32 -16.84
C SER A 301 -7.48 0.42 -16.62
N PHE A 302 -8.18 0.09 -15.54
CA PHE A 302 -9.42 0.76 -15.16
C PHE A 302 -9.20 2.26 -14.93
N ILE A 303 -8.24 2.61 -14.09
CA ILE A 303 -7.99 4.01 -13.72
C ILE A 303 -7.59 4.82 -14.96
N TYR A 304 -6.70 4.29 -15.80
CA TYR A 304 -6.29 4.92 -17.04
C TYR A 304 -7.48 5.15 -17.99
N ASN A 305 -8.27 4.11 -18.25
CA ASN A 305 -9.39 4.18 -19.18
C ASN A 305 -10.52 5.09 -18.67
N MET A 306 -10.83 5.03 -17.37
CA MET A 306 -11.83 5.88 -16.75
C MET A 306 -11.38 7.35 -16.78
N MET A 307 -10.12 7.63 -16.44
CA MET A 307 -9.61 8.99 -16.49
C MET A 307 -9.68 9.57 -17.90
N LYS A 308 -9.29 8.79 -18.93
CA LYS A 308 -9.44 9.20 -20.34
C LYS A 308 -10.88 9.42 -20.78
N GLN A 309 -11.84 8.74 -20.16
CA GLN A 309 -13.26 9.02 -20.39
C GLN A 309 -13.65 10.35 -19.74
N LEU A 310 -13.32 10.52 -18.45
CA LEU A 310 -13.67 11.70 -17.67
C LEU A 310 -13.04 12.99 -18.22
N GLU A 311 -11.85 12.93 -18.81
CA GLU A 311 -11.21 14.06 -19.51
C GLU A 311 -12.02 14.59 -20.70
N LYS A 312 -12.94 13.79 -21.27
CA LYS A 312 -13.82 14.20 -22.37
C LYS A 312 -15.11 14.83 -21.88
N GLU A 313 -15.45 14.63 -20.61
CA GLU A 313 -16.69 15.10 -20.02
C GLU A 313 -16.55 16.54 -19.51
N THR A 314 -17.59 17.35 -19.71
CA THR A 314 -17.61 18.74 -19.18
C THR A 314 -17.79 18.75 -17.66
N HIS A 315 -18.51 17.77 -17.12
CA HIS A 315 -18.77 17.61 -15.70
C HIS A 315 -18.49 16.17 -15.27
N PRO A 316 -17.21 15.83 -14.98
CA PRO A 316 -16.79 14.46 -14.66
C PRO A 316 -17.57 13.80 -13.52
N LEU A 317 -17.87 14.56 -12.46
CA LEU A 317 -18.61 14.05 -11.31
C LEU A 317 -20.05 13.68 -11.70
N LEU A 318 -20.78 14.57 -12.39
CA LEU A 318 -22.15 14.30 -12.85
C LEU A 318 -22.21 13.05 -13.75
N PHE A 319 -21.23 12.87 -14.65
CA PHE A 319 -21.15 11.66 -15.46
C PHE A 319 -21.04 10.39 -14.60
N LEU A 320 -20.25 10.42 -13.52
CA LEU A 320 -20.12 9.27 -12.61
C LEU A 320 -21.38 9.06 -11.77
N GLU A 321 -22.06 10.13 -11.36
CA GLU A 321 -23.33 10.04 -10.65
C GLU A 321 -24.40 9.40 -11.55
N ASP A 322 -24.48 9.81 -12.81
CA ASP A 322 -25.38 9.21 -13.81
C ASP A 322 -25.02 7.74 -14.06
N LEU A 323 -23.72 7.41 -14.16
CA LEU A 323 -23.24 6.04 -14.34
C LEU A 323 -23.63 5.13 -13.16
N LEU A 324 -23.69 5.66 -11.95
CA LEU A 324 -23.98 4.93 -10.72
C LEU A 324 -25.43 5.07 -10.24
N ALA A 325 -26.30 5.77 -10.99
CA ALA A 325 -27.65 6.13 -10.58
C ALA A 325 -28.53 4.91 -10.23
N GLU A 326 -28.33 3.78 -10.91
CA GLU A 326 -29.03 2.51 -10.65
C GLU A 326 -28.51 1.75 -9.42
N THR A 327 -27.43 2.24 -8.80
CA THR A 327 -26.74 1.59 -7.67
C THR A 327 -26.56 2.58 -6.51
N PRO A 328 -27.65 2.99 -5.84
CA PRO A 328 -27.65 4.08 -4.87
C PRO A 328 -26.68 3.85 -3.70
N THR A 329 -26.45 2.60 -3.29
CA THR A 329 -25.51 2.29 -2.21
C THR A 329 -24.06 2.51 -2.63
N VAL A 330 -23.72 2.10 -3.87
CA VAL A 330 -22.40 2.30 -4.47
C VAL A 330 -22.15 3.79 -4.70
N LEU A 331 -23.15 4.49 -5.25
CA LEU A 331 -23.11 5.93 -5.45
C LEU A 331 -22.89 6.68 -4.14
N SER A 332 -23.64 6.34 -3.07
CA SER A 332 -23.49 7.00 -1.78
C SER A 332 -22.09 6.82 -1.18
N LEU A 333 -21.50 5.63 -1.29
CA LEU A 333 -20.12 5.42 -0.83
C LEU A 333 -19.12 6.23 -1.66
N PHE A 334 -19.27 6.21 -2.98
CA PHE A 334 -18.41 6.98 -3.88
C PHE A 334 -18.48 8.48 -3.55
N GLN A 335 -19.68 9.03 -3.38
CA GLN A 335 -19.89 10.43 -2.99
C GLN A 335 -19.26 10.76 -1.63
N GLN A 336 -19.37 9.87 -0.64
CA GLN A 336 -18.70 10.07 0.66
C GLN A 336 -17.18 10.14 0.54
N LEU A 337 -16.57 9.30 -0.30
CA LEU A 337 -15.14 9.33 -0.54
C LEU A 337 -14.70 10.58 -1.32
N VAL A 338 -15.48 10.99 -2.32
CA VAL A 338 -15.25 12.21 -3.09
C VAL A 338 -15.35 13.45 -2.21
N GLN A 339 -16.41 13.54 -1.39
CA GLN A 339 -16.60 14.65 -0.47
C GLN A 339 -15.43 14.76 0.51
N PHE A 340 -15.01 13.65 1.11
CA PHE A 340 -13.85 13.64 1.99
C PHE A 340 -12.59 14.16 1.27
N TYR A 341 -12.36 13.68 0.04
CA TYR A 341 -11.20 14.07 -0.75
C TYR A 341 -11.21 15.57 -1.06
N GLU A 342 -12.33 16.11 -1.53
CA GLU A 342 -12.50 17.53 -1.86
C GLU A 342 -12.41 18.45 -0.63
N GLU A 343 -12.80 17.98 0.55
CA GLU A 343 -12.62 18.75 1.80
C GLU A 343 -11.14 18.87 2.21
N CYS A 344 -10.28 17.96 1.72
CA CYS A 344 -8.86 17.90 2.05
C CYS A 344 -7.93 18.50 0.97
N THR A 345 -8.43 18.80 -0.23
CA THR A 345 -7.61 19.31 -1.37
C THR A 345 -8.16 20.60 -1.91
#